data_AF-A0AAV5TFZ7-F1
#
_entry.id   AF-A0AAV5TFZ7-F1
#
_cell.length_a   1.000
_cell.length_b   1.000
_cell.length_c   1.000
_cell.angle_alpha   90.00
_cell.angle_beta   90.00
_cell.angle_gamma   90.00
#
_symmetry.space_group_name_H-M   'P 1'
#
loop_
_entity.id
_entity.type
_entity.pdbx_description
1 polymer ?
#
loop_
_entity_poly.entity_id
_entity_poly.type
_entity_poly.pdbx_seq_one_letter_code
_entity_poly.pdbx_strand_id
1 'polypeptide(L)' 'LEIMGYAHHLHEVFYPNDMALGSNYTMCSKQEDPTCSDQLDNLFGIFEINANEHNNYYGVNVPEIGINGCK' A
#
# COMPACT_ATOMS: atom_id res chain seq x y z
N LEU A 1 -2.44 12.35 4.84
CA LEU A 1 -1.71 13.48 5.41
C LEU A 1 -0.84 14.07 4.29
N GLU A 2 -0.90 15.38 4.01
CA GLU A 2 0.01 15.96 3.00
C GLU A 2 1.44 16.06 3.55
N ILE A 3 2.40 15.38 2.91
CA ILE A 3 3.81 15.38 3.34
C ILE A 3 4.60 16.30 2.41
N MET A 4 5.14 17.41 2.93
CA MET A 4 5.99 18.34 2.17
C MET A 4 5.38 18.83 0.84
N GLY A 5 4.04 18.91 0.76
CA GLY A 5 3.31 19.31 -0.45
C GLY A 5 3.01 18.16 -1.42
N TYR A 6 3.34 16.91 -1.08
CA TYR A 6 2.89 15.72 -1.78
C TYR A 6 1.57 15.21 -1.19
N ALA A 7 0.71 14.74 -2.07
CA ALA A 7 -0.55 14.12 -1.69
C ALA A 7 -0.88 12.93 -2.61
N HIS A 8 -1.44 11.88 -2.03
CA HIS A 8 -2.09 10.78 -2.73
C HIS A 8 -3.28 11.28 -3.52
N HIS A 9 -3.36 10.87 -4.79
CA HIS A 9 -4.50 11.20 -5.61
C HIS A 9 -5.71 10.37 -5.17
N LEU A 10 -6.85 11.05 -4.99
CA LEU A 10 -8.24 10.62 -4.75
C LEU A 10 -8.62 9.15 -4.49
N HIS A 11 -8.07 8.16 -5.21
CA HIS A 11 -8.51 6.77 -5.12
C HIS A 11 -7.40 5.83 -4.68
N GLU A 12 -7.65 5.09 -3.60
CA GLU A 12 -6.78 4.04 -3.08
C GLU A 12 -7.58 2.75 -2.91
N VAL A 13 -6.96 1.62 -3.24
CA VAL A 13 -7.45 0.30 -2.86
C VAL A 13 -6.57 -0.19 -1.72
N PHE A 14 -7.08 -0.13 -0.49
CA PHE A 14 -6.29 -0.41 0.70
C PHE A 14 -6.54 -1.83 1.21
N TYR A 15 -5.45 -2.58 1.41
CA TYR A 15 -5.46 -3.93 1.97
C TYR A 15 -4.75 -3.90 3.33
N PRO A 16 -5.47 -4.09 4.46
CA PRO A 16 -4.90 -3.87 5.81
C PRO A 16 -4.01 -5.00 6.33
N ASN A 17 -4.01 -6.18 5.70
CA ASN A 17 -3.24 -7.35 6.16
C ASN A 17 -2.28 -7.85 5.07
N ASP A 18 -2.83 -8.15 3.89
CA ASP A 18 -2.08 -8.57 2.71
C ASP A 18 -2.95 -8.40 1.46
N MET A 19 -2.32 -8.45 0.29
CA MET A 19 -3.03 -8.50 -0.99
C MET A 19 -3.25 -9.96 -1.45
N ALA A 20 -3.46 -10.92 -0.56
CA ALA A 20 -3.68 -12.31 -0.95
C ALA A 20 -5.01 -12.50 -1.72
N LEU A 21 -5.13 -13.60 -2.46
CA LEU A 21 -6.36 -13.93 -3.18
C LEU A 21 -7.51 -14.16 -2.20
N GLY A 22 -8.58 -13.37 -2.35
CA GLY A 22 -9.75 -13.41 -1.47
C GLY A 22 -9.65 -12.50 -0.25
N SER A 23 -8.56 -11.75 -0.08
CA SER A 23 -8.43 -10.77 1.01
C SER A 23 -9.42 -9.62 0.85
N ASN A 24 -9.95 -9.17 1.99
CA ASN A 24 -10.81 -8.00 2.06
C ASN A 24 -9.99 -6.73 1.81
N TYR A 25 -10.62 -5.77 1.13
CA TYR A 25 -10.05 -4.47 0.85
C TYR A 25 -11.07 -3.36 1.10
N THR A 26 -10.56 -2.14 1.25
CA THR A 26 -11.36 -0.92 1.35
C THR A 26 -11.10 -0.06 0.12
N MET A 27 -12.19 0.42 -0.51
CA MET A 27 -12.11 1.44 -1.56
C MET A 27 -12.15 2.82 -0.92
N CYS A 28 -11.05 3.53 -1.00
CA CYS A 28 -10.91 4.89 -0.52
C CYS A 28 -11.12 5.82 -1.70
N SER A 29 -12.03 6.78 -1.58
CA SER A 29 -12.40 7.72 -2.67
C SER A 29 -12.10 9.18 -2.31
N LYS A 30 -11.42 9.39 -1.19
CA LYS A 30 -10.97 10.69 -0.72
C LYS A 30 -9.45 10.74 -0.83
N GLN A 31 -8.96 11.92 -1.17
CA GLN A 31 -7.55 12.27 -1.00
C GLN A 31 -7.21 12.20 0.49
N GLU A 32 -6.10 11.55 0.83
CA GLU A 32 -5.62 11.41 2.21
C GLU A 32 -6.72 10.86 3.16
N ASP A 33 -7.33 9.71 2.84
CA ASP A 33 -8.43 9.15 3.62
C ASP A 33 -7.91 8.49 4.91
N PRO A 34 -8.24 9.02 6.11
CA PRO A 34 -7.73 8.51 7.38
C PRO A 34 -8.24 7.11 7.75
N THR A 35 -9.13 6.52 6.94
CA THR A 35 -9.57 5.13 7.09
C THR A 35 -8.73 4.12 6.31
N CYS A 36 -7.74 4.60 5.54
CA CYS A 36 -6.92 3.82 4.63
C CYS A 36 -5.44 3.87 5.04
N SER A 37 -4.50 3.93 4.09
CA SER A 37 -3.07 3.90 4.42
C SER A 37 -2.65 5.05 5.35
N ASP A 38 -3.28 6.23 5.26
CA ASP A 38 -3.08 7.36 6.17
C ASP A 38 -3.28 7.03 7.65
N GLN A 39 -4.05 5.99 7.98
CA GLN A 39 -4.23 5.58 9.37
C GLN A 39 -2.94 5.03 9.98
N LEU A 40 -2.06 4.47 9.14
CA LEU A 40 -0.78 3.88 9.53
C LEU A 40 0.27 4.95 9.82
N ASP A 41 0.15 6.14 9.22
CA ASP A 41 1.06 7.27 9.44
C ASP A 41 1.08 7.76 10.89
N ASN A 42 0.00 7.53 11.64
CA ASN A 42 -0.11 7.96 13.03
C ASN A 42 0.49 6.95 14.04
N LEU A 43 0.81 5.72 13.60
CA LEU A 43 1.17 4.66 14.53
C LEU A 43 2.64 4.70 14.97
N PHE A 44 3.59 5.05 14.11
CA PHE A 44 4.98 5.33 14.46
C PHE A 44 5.53 6.23 13.35
N GLY A 45 6.28 7.29 13.69
CA GLY A 45 6.73 8.37 12.79
C GLY A 45 7.72 7.97 11.68
N ILE A 46 7.54 6.80 11.10
CA ILE A 46 8.26 6.20 10.02
C ILE A 46 7.23 5.26 9.42
N PHE A 47 6.84 5.54 8.17
CA PHE A 47 6.51 4.57 7.15
C PHE A 47 7.21 3.22 7.45
N GLU A 48 6.65 2.37 8.32
CA GLU A 48 6.93 0.94 8.33
C GLU A 48 6.22 0.39 7.11
N ILE A 49 6.70 0.84 5.94
CA ILE A 49 6.57 0.13 4.69
C ILE A 49 7.36 -1.13 4.97
N ASN A 50 6.69 -2.14 5.51
CA ASN A 50 7.24 -3.48 5.51
C ASN A 50 7.61 -3.74 4.04
N ALA A 51 8.91 -3.77 3.75
CA ALA A 51 9.38 -3.92 2.38
C ALA A 51 8.82 -5.20 1.75
N ASN A 52 8.47 -6.19 2.57
CA ASN A 52 7.75 -7.36 2.11
C ASN A 52 6.33 -6.99 1.62
N GLU A 53 5.53 -6.26 2.40
CA GLU A 53 4.17 -5.86 1.99
C GLU A 53 4.19 -4.97 0.74
N HIS A 54 5.14 -4.04 0.66
CA HIS A 54 5.27 -3.16 -0.51
C HIS A 54 5.60 -3.89 -1.81
N ASN A 55 6.27 -5.04 -1.71
CA ASN A 55 6.78 -5.78 -2.86
C ASN A 55 5.86 -6.93 -3.30
N ASN A 56 4.86 -7.31 -2.50
CA ASN A 56 4.01 -8.46 -2.77
C ASN A 56 2.58 -8.04 -3.14
N TYR A 57 2.18 -8.35 -4.38
CA TYR A 57 0.84 -8.08 -4.89
C TYR A 57 0.21 -9.40 -5.34
N TYR A 58 -0.95 -9.79 -4.81
CA TYR A 58 -1.64 -11.03 -5.21
C TYR A 58 -0.77 -12.30 -5.11
N GLY A 59 0.09 -12.36 -4.10
CA GLY A 59 1.03 -13.46 -3.88
C GLY A 59 2.25 -13.45 -4.82
N VAL A 60 2.42 -12.38 -5.59
CA VAL A 60 3.54 -12.19 -6.52
C VAL A 60 4.54 -11.21 -5.94
N ASN A 61 5.79 -11.65 -5.79
CA ASN A 61 6.91 -10.77 -5.46
C ASN A 61 7.36 -10.03 -6.73
N VAL A 62 7.01 -8.75 -6.85
CA VAL A 62 7.28 -7.94 -8.04
C VAL A 62 8.80 -7.77 -8.31
N PRO A 63 9.66 -7.52 -7.30
CA PRO A 63 11.10 -7.48 -7.51
C PRO A 63 11.68 -8.75 -8.12
N GLU A 64 11.16 -9.93 -7.75
CA GLU A 64 11.63 -11.20 -8.30
C GLU A 64 11.41 -11.28 -9.81
N ILE A 65 10.29 -10.76 -10.33
CA ILE A 65 10.04 -10.66 -11.78
C ILE A 65 11.06 -9.74 -12.44
N GLY A 66 11.37 -8.60 -11.83
CA GLY A 66 12.35 -7.65 -12.35
C GLY A 66 13.76 -8.22 -12.41
N ILE A 67 14.18 -8.95 -11.37
CA ILE A 67 15.52 -9.55 -11.25
C ILE A 67 15.68 -10.74 -12.20
N ASN A 68 14.69 -11.63 -12.24
CA ASN A 68 14.76 -12.87 -13.01
C ASN A 68 14.27 -12.73 -14.46
N GLY A 69 13.69 -11.57 -14.80
CA GLY A 69 13.06 -11.30 -16.08
C GLY A 69 11.69 -11.98 -16.24
N CYS A 70 10.98 -11.62 -17.30
CA CYS A 70 9.78 -12.33 -17.72
C CYS A 70 10.17 -13.74 -18.20
N LYS A 71 9.60 -14.79 -17.62
CA LYS A 71 9.73 -16.17 -18.11
C LYS A 71 8.71 -16.44 -19.21
#